data_AF-A0A2S6R7I0-F1
#
_entry.id   AF-A0A2S6R7I0-F1
#
_cell.length_a   1.000
_cell.length_b   1.000
_cell.length_c   1.000
_cell.angle_alpha   90.00
_cell.angle_beta   90.00
_cell.angle_gamma   90.00
#
_symmetry.space_group_name_H-M   'P 1'
#
loop_
_entity.id
_entity.type
_entity.pdbx_description
1 polymer ?
#
loop_
_entity_poly.entity_id
_entity_poly.type
_entity_poly.pdbx_seq_one_letter_code
_entity_poly.pdbx_strand_id
1 'polypeptide(L)'
;MIVSCPSCATRYLIDPTALGGEGRTVRCAKCSHTWHEQPPADMPKRVDILPPNGEPRPIPFGSNLPAIVARRRRANRLGWLAVALAVIIIVVGGILARGPIVDAWPPAGKLYAAIGLGAEKLDTTDLKFRNIAQGQVVEGGVPILVISGRIFNEADDSRAVPPVRIGLLDAADVELRHWTFAAEQNELQAKSYTQFKTRLISPPKGAVSLRIGFAGDEAN
;
A
#
# COMPACT_ATOMS: atom_id res chain seq x y z
N MET A 1 -51.33 42.89 25.24
CA MET A 1 -51.83 44.25 25.53
C MET A 1 -52.85 44.67 24.47
N ILE A 2 -53.73 45.64 24.76
CA ILE A 2 -54.72 46.14 23.79
C ILE A 2 -54.27 47.52 23.29
N VAL A 3 -54.20 47.69 21.98
CA VAL A 3 -53.93 48.98 21.33
C VAL A 3 -55.18 49.47 20.61
N SER A 4 -55.42 50.78 20.65
CA SER A 4 -56.63 51.38 20.06
C SER A 4 -56.24 52.35 18.96
N CYS A 5 -56.84 52.19 17.77
CA CYS A 5 -56.58 53.10 16.67
C CYS A 5 -57.16 54.49 16.97
N PRO A 6 -56.37 55.57 16.92
CA PRO A 6 -56.85 56.92 17.24
C PRO A 6 -57.82 57.49 16.19
N SER A 7 -57.83 56.96 14.96
CA SER A 7 -58.68 57.47 13.87
C SER A 7 -60.08 56.83 13.84
N CYS A 8 -60.21 55.54 14.21
CA CYS A 8 -61.48 54.82 14.08
C CYS A 8 -61.90 54.03 15.35
N ALA A 9 -61.20 54.25 16.46
CA ALA A 9 -61.42 53.64 17.78
C ALA A 9 -61.44 52.09 17.81
N THR A 10 -60.96 51.42 16.76
CA THR A 10 -60.91 49.95 16.70
C THR A 10 -59.79 49.43 17.60
N ARG A 11 -60.08 48.39 18.38
CA ARG A 11 -59.16 47.80 19.37
C ARG A 11 -58.55 46.51 18.84
N TYR A 12 -57.26 46.33 19.04
CA TYR A 12 -56.52 45.12 18.65
C TYR A 12 -55.77 44.55 19.86
N LEU A 13 -55.85 43.23 20.05
CA LEU A 13 -55.03 42.52 21.01
C LEU A 13 -53.70 42.16 20.35
N ILE A 14 -52.59 42.64 20.90
CA ILE A 14 -51.24 42.36 20.41
C ILE A 14 -50.36 41.80 21.53
N ASP A 15 -49.37 40.99 21.14
CA ASP A 15 -48.31 40.54 22.04
C ASP A 15 -47.38 41.73 22.35
N PRO A 16 -47.17 42.11 23.63
CA PRO A 16 -46.27 43.21 23.99
C PRO A 16 -44.83 42.99 23.52
N THR A 17 -44.39 41.74 23.34
CA THR A 17 -43.04 41.44 22.81
C THR A 17 -42.86 41.87 21.35
N ALA A 18 -43.96 41.97 20.58
CA ALA A 18 -43.92 42.37 19.17
C ALA A 18 -43.62 43.86 18.94
N LEU A 19 -43.78 44.69 19.97
CA LEU A 19 -43.44 46.12 19.95
C LEU A 19 -41.94 46.38 20.21
N GLY A 20 -41.23 45.45 20.86
CA GLY A 20 -39.83 45.66 21.28
C GLY A 20 -39.68 46.70 22.39
N GLY A 21 -38.45 46.90 22.88
CA GLY A 21 -38.17 47.79 24.01
C GLY A 21 -38.26 49.30 23.71
N GLU A 22 -38.15 49.68 22.44
CA GLU A 22 -38.20 51.09 21.97
C GLU A 22 -39.60 51.48 21.43
N GLY A 23 -40.54 50.53 21.33
CA GLY A 23 -41.81 50.72 20.65
C GLY A 23 -41.74 50.48 19.15
N ARG A 24 -42.92 50.41 18.52
CA ARG A 24 -43.04 50.07 17.10
C ARG A 24 -44.18 50.82 16.45
N THR A 25 -43.97 51.21 15.21
CA THR A 25 -45.02 51.74 14.34
C THR A 25 -46.01 50.65 13.95
N VAL A 26 -47.28 50.84 14.31
CA VAL A 26 -48.39 49.91 14.03
C VAL A 26 -49.39 50.56 13.05
N ARG A 27 -50.04 49.74 12.22
CA ARG A 27 -51.02 50.18 11.21
C ARG A 27 -52.38 49.55 11.48
N CYS A 28 -53.44 50.36 11.46
CA CYS A 28 -54.81 49.89 11.64
C CYS A 28 -55.29 49.10 10.42
N ALA A 29 -55.73 47.85 10.62
CA ALA A 29 -56.29 47.03 9.54
C ALA A 29 -57.63 47.58 8.99
N LYS A 30 -58.41 48.30 9.81
CA LYS A 30 -59.73 48.84 9.42
C LYS A 30 -59.67 50.12 8.60
N CYS A 31 -58.80 51.07 8.94
CA CYS A 31 -58.77 52.40 8.30
C CYS A 31 -57.40 52.79 7.73
N SER A 32 -56.40 51.90 7.79
CA SER A 32 -55.03 52.12 7.33
C SER A 32 -54.23 53.22 8.03
N HIS A 33 -54.77 53.88 9.07
CA HIS A 33 -54.01 54.87 9.85
C HIS A 33 -52.84 54.22 10.60
N THR A 34 -51.68 54.87 10.59
CA THR A 34 -50.43 54.37 11.15
C THR A 34 -49.98 55.28 12.29
N TRP A 35 -49.66 54.70 13.45
CA TRP A 35 -49.20 55.43 14.63
C TRP A 35 -48.09 54.65 15.36
N HIS A 36 -47.36 55.32 16.25
CA HIS A 36 -46.29 54.70 17.04
C HIS A 36 -46.82 54.30 18.42
N GLU A 37 -46.74 53.01 18.76
CA GLU A 37 -47.16 52.49 20.06
C GLU A 37 -45.93 52.19 20.92
N GLN A 38 -45.92 52.72 22.15
CA GLN A 38 -44.88 52.41 23.14
C GLN A 38 -45.26 51.16 23.94
N PRO A 39 -44.31 50.30 24.30
CA PRO A 39 -44.57 49.15 25.15
C PRO A 39 -44.97 49.62 26.56
N PRO A 40 -45.63 48.76 27.37
CA PRO A 40 -45.96 49.09 28.75
C PRO A 40 -44.70 49.42 29.56
N ALA A 41 -44.80 50.41 30.45
CA ALA A 41 -43.67 50.91 31.25
C ALA A 41 -42.99 49.82 32.11
N ASP A 42 -43.72 48.76 32.44
CA ASP A 42 -43.27 47.62 33.25
C ASP A 42 -42.49 46.54 32.46
N MET A 43 -42.29 46.75 31.15
CA MET A 43 -41.54 45.80 30.32
C MET A 43 -40.02 45.96 30.58
N PRO A 44 -39.30 44.87 30.92
CA PRO A 44 -37.87 44.95 31.20
C PRO A 44 -37.10 45.41 29.95
N LYS A 45 -36.48 46.58 30.05
CA LYS A 45 -35.58 47.09 29.01
C LYS A 45 -34.32 46.25 28.99
N ARG A 46 -33.88 45.83 27.79
CA ARG A 46 -32.57 45.18 27.64
C ARG A 46 -31.50 46.22 27.98
N VAL A 47 -30.82 46.03 29.09
CA VAL A 47 -29.59 46.75 29.39
C VAL A 47 -28.51 46.11 28.53
N ASP A 48 -28.02 46.81 27.52
CA ASP A 48 -26.83 46.39 26.81
C ASP A 48 -25.65 46.52 27.78
N ILE A 49 -25.25 45.39 28.35
CA ILE A 49 -24.02 45.29 29.14
C ILE A 49 -22.87 45.46 28.14
N LEU A 50 -22.45 46.69 27.92
CA LEU A 50 -21.19 46.95 27.25
C LEU A 50 -20.11 46.22 28.07
N PRO A 51 -19.22 45.42 27.43
CA PRO A 51 -18.15 44.77 28.17
C PRO A 51 -17.43 45.83 29.01
N PRO A 52 -17.19 45.56 30.31
CA PRO A 52 -16.49 46.51 31.15
C PRO A 52 -15.20 46.92 30.44
N ASN A 53 -14.89 48.22 30.42
CA ASN A 53 -13.64 48.74 29.85
C ASN A 53 -12.51 47.82 30.32
N GLY A 54 -11.90 47.13 29.37
CA GLY A 54 -11.01 45.98 29.60
C GLY A 54 -9.66 46.35 30.20
N GLU A 55 -9.62 47.33 31.10
CA GLU A 55 -8.43 47.60 31.88
C GLU A 55 -8.13 46.36 32.75
N PRO A 56 -6.97 45.71 32.54
CA PRO A 56 -6.59 44.55 33.31
C PRO A 56 -6.49 44.96 34.78
N ARG A 57 -7.39 44.45 35.62
CA ARG A 57 -7.23 44.60 37.06
C ARG A 57 -6.01 43.77 37.49
N PRO A 58 -5.04 44.37 38.21
CA PRO A 58 -3.90 43.61 38.71
C PRO A 58 -4.39 42.48 39.61
N ILE A 59 -3.86 41.28 39.38
CA ILE A 59 -4.19 40.11 40.18
C ILE A 59 -3.59 40.32 41.59
N PRO A 60 -4.35 40.11 42.68
CA PRO A 60 -3.83 40.27 44.03
C PRO A 60 -2.60 39.39 44.28
N PHE A 61 -1.61 39.95 44.99
CA PHE A 61 -0.46 39.18 45.49
C PHE A 61 -0.95 38.04 46.40
N GLY A 62 -0.45 36.83 46.18
CA GLY A 62 -0.88 35.62 46.92
C GLY A 62 -2.02 34.83 46.27
N SER A 63 -2.38 35.16 45.02
CA SER A 63 -3.31 34.34 44.24
C SER A 63 -2.63 33.04 43.77
N ASN A 64 -3.18 31.90 44.20
CA ASN A 64 -2.68 30.56 43.86
C ASN A 64 -3.34 29.98 42.60
N LEU A 65 -3.86 30.84 41.72
CA LEU A 65 -4.54 30.41 40.51
C LEU A 65 -3.49 29.86 39.53
N PRO A 66 -3.60 28.59 39.11
CA PRO A 66 -2.65 28.03 38.16
C PRO A 66 -2.78 28.78 36.84
N ALA A 67 -1.67 29.37 36.37
CA ALA A 67 -1.59 29.93 35.03
C ALA A 67 -1.68 28.77 34.03
N ILE A 68 -2.85 28.58 33.41
CA ILE A 68 -3.00 27.68 32.27
C ILE A 68 -2.30 28.34 31.09
N VAL A 69 -0.98 28.19 31.03
CA VAL A 69 -0.21 28.54 29.85
C VAL A 69 -0.64 27.58 28.75
N ALA A 70 -1.38 28.08 27.76
CA ALA A 70 -1.65 27.34 26.54
C ALA A 70 -0.30 27.14 25.82
N ARG A 71 0.42 26.06 26.17
CA ARG A 71 1.68 25.71 25.53
C ARG A 71 1.33 25.36 24.08
N ARG A 72 1.55 26.32 23.18
CA ARG A 72 1.38 26.15 21.74
C ARG A 72 2.27 24.99 21.32
N ARG A 73 1.70 23.79 21.13
CA ARG A 73 2.42 22.62 20.59
C ARG A 73 2.90 23.04 19.19
N ARG A 74 4.18 23.43 19.07
CA ARG A 74 4.80 23.51 17.76
C ARG A 74 4.81 22.08 17.22
N ALA A 75 4.07 21.85 16.14
CA ALA A 75 4.08 20.56 15.47
C ALA A 75 5.53 20.21 15.15
N ASN A 76 6.04 19.10 15.70
CA ASN A 76 7.42 18.68 15.54
C ASN A 76 7.64 18.12 14.13
N ARG A 77 7.61 19.00 13.13
CA ARG A 77 7.74 18.65 11.71
C ARG A 77 9.06 17.91 11.46
N LEU A 78 10.14 18.29 12.15
CA LEU A 78 11.42 17.57 12.08
C LEU A 78 11.32 16.13 12.57
N GLY A 79 10.61 15.89 13.68
CA GLY A 79 10.40 14.53 14.18
C GLY A 79 9.60 13.67 13.20
N TRP A 80 8.55 14.22 12.61
CA TRP A 80 7.77 13.51 11.58
C TRP A 80 8.57 13.26 10.29
N LEU A 81 9.42 14.21 9.89
CA LEU A 81 10.33 14.02 8.76
C LEU A 81 11.35 12.90 9.04
N ALA A 82 11.89 12.82 10.25
CA ALA A 82 12.82 11.76 10.63
C ALA A 82 12.14 10.37 10.60
N VAL A 83 10.91 10.27 11.10
CA VAL A 83 10.12 9.03 11.04
C VAL A 83 9.82 8.63 9.59
N ALA A 84 9.38 9.58 8.76
CA ALA A 84 9.12 9.32 7.34
C ALA A 84 10.38 8.81 6.62
N LEU A 85 11.53 9.44 6.87
CA LEU A 85 12.81 9.02 6.30
C LEU A 85 13.19 7.61 6.76
N ALA A 86 13.04 7.29 8.05
CA ALA A 86 13.33 5.96 8.57
C ALA A 86 12.45 4.87 7.90
N VAL A 87 11.16 5.15 7.71
CA VAL A 87 10.25 4.23 7.00
C VAL A 87 10.70 4.02 5.55
N ILE A 88 11.05 5.10 4.84
CA ILE A 88 11.56 5.00 3.46
C ILE A 88 12.81 4.13 3.40
N ILE A 89 13.77 4.33 4.32
CA ILE A 89 15.01 3.54 4.36
C ILE A 89 14.69 2.05 4.59
N ILE A 90 13.76 1.74 5.50
CA ILE A 90 13.34 0.35 5.76
C ILE A 90 12.70 -0.26 4.51
N VAL A 91 11.80 0.46 3.86
CA VAL A 91 11.11 -0.03 2.65
C VAL A 91 12.10 -0.25 1.51
N VAL A 92 12.95 0.74 1.23
CA VAL A 92 13.97 0.64 0.18
C VAL A 92 14.96 -0.47 0.49
N GLY A 93 15.41 -0.58 1.74
CA GLY A 93 16.27 -1.67 2.20
C GLY A 93 15.63 -3.04 2.00
N GLY A 94 14.35 -3.17 2.36
CA GLY A 94 13.58 -4.40 2.16
C GLY A 94 13.36 -4.77 0.69
N ILE A 95 13.29 -3.80 -0.21
CA ILE A 95 13.20 -4.04 -1.66
C ILE A 95 14.57 -4.47 -2.22
N LEU A 96 15.64 -3.78 -1.86
CA LEU A 96 16.99 -4.08 -2.37
C LEU A 96 17.54 -5.41 -1.82
N ALA A 97 17.25 -5.73 -0.55
CA ALA A 97 17.66 -6.98 0.09
C ALA A 97 16.66 -8.14 -0.13
N ARG A 98 15.76 -8.05 -1.13
CA ARG A 98 14.69 -9.04 -1.36
C ARG A 98 15.21 -10.48 -1.49
N GLY A 99 16.35 -10.70 -2.16
CA GLY A 99 16.91 -12.04 -2.40
C GLY A 99 17.25 -12.76 -1.09
N PRO A 100 18.17 -12.20 -0.28
CA PRO A 100 18.50 -12.75 1.04
C PRO A 100 17.29 -12.92 1.97
N ILE A 101 16.28 -12.03 1.89
CA ILE A 101 15.04 -12.14 2.67
C ILE A 101 14.24 -13.37 2.25
N VAL A 102 14.08 -13.61 0.95
CA VAL A 102 13.38 -14.78 0.42
C VAL A 102 14.16 -16.06 0.70
N ASP A 103 15.49 -16.03 0.63
CA ASP A 103 16.33 -17.20 0.94
C ASP A 103 16.22 -17.60 2.42
N ALA A 104 16.21 -16.63 3.34
CA ALA A 104 16.07 -16.87 4.77
C ALA A 104 14.62 -17.20 5.18
N TRP A 105 13.63 -16.62 4.49
CA TRP A 105 12.21 -16.86 4.75
C TRP A 105 11.43 -17.02 3.43
N PRO A 106 11.40 -18.25 2.87
CA PRO A 106 10.79 -18.53 1.56
C PRO A 106 9.35 -18.06 1.37
N PRO A 107 8.46 -18.11 2.39
CA PRO A 107 7.10 -17.57 2.28
C PRO A 107 7.04 -16.09 1.90
N ALA A 108 8.07 -15.30 2.22
CA ALA A 108 8.15 -13.88 1.85
C ALA A 108 8.07 -13.66 0.34
N GLY A 109 8.54 -14.63 -0.47
CA GLY A 109 8.48 -14.56 -1.92
C GLY A 109 7.07 -14.33 -2.47
N LYS A 110 6.04 -14.89 -1.80
CA LYS A 110 4.63 -14.67 -2.17
C LYS A 110 4.17 -13.24 -1.93
N LEU A 111 4.65 -12.60 -0.85
CA LEU A 111 4.33 -11.21 -0.53
C LEU A 111 4.97 -10.27 -1.55
N TYR A 112 6.24 -10.50 -1.91
CA TYR A 112 6.91 -9.75 -2.96
C TYR A 112 6.23 -9.97 -4.33
N ALA A 113 5.85 -11.20 -4.65
CA ALA A 113 5.12 -11.50 -5.89
C ALA A 113 3.76 -10.80 -5.96
N ALA A 114 3.01 -10.73 -4.85
CA ALA A 114 1.71 -10.06 -4.79
C ALA A 114 1.78 -8.55 -5.10
N ILE A 115 2.91 -7.91 -4.84
CA ILE A 115 3.16 -6.49 -5.14
C ILE A 115 4.00 -6.29 -6.42
N GLY A 116 4.18 -7.33 -7.25
CA GLY A 116 4.92 -7.27 -8.52
C GLY A 116 6.44 -7.22 -8.38
N LEU A 117 6.98 -7.49 -7.19
CA LEU A 117 8.42 -7.52 -6.89
C LEU A 117 8.99 -8.94 -6.73
N GLY A 118 8.20 -9.96 -7.08
CA GLY A 118 8.61 -11.36 -7.01
C GLY A 118 9.85 -11.64 -7.87
N ALA A 119 10.52 -12.77 -7.60
CA ALA A 119 11.45 -13.31 -8.57
C ALA A 119 10.66 -13.67 -9.82
N GLU A 120 10.97 -13.02 -10.95
CA GLU A 120 10.44 -13.38 -12.26
C GLU A 120 10.78 -14.85 -12.49
N LYS A 121 9.79 -15.75 -12.36
CA LYS A 121 10.00 -17.14 -12.77
C LYS A 121 10.17 -17.09 -14.28
N LEU A 122 11.35 -17.49 -14.76
CA LEU A 122 11.61 -17.64 -16.19
C LEU A 122 10.55 -18.61 -16.74
N ASP A 123 9.79 -18.16 -17.74
CA ASP A 123 8.73 -18.98 -18.31
C ASP A 123 9.34 -20.06 -19.22
N THR A 124 9.52 -21.25 -18.64
CA THR A 124 10.06 -22.45 -19.28
C THR A 124 8.99 -23.30 -19.95
N THR A 125 7.72 -22.91 -19.90
CA THR A 125 6.58 -23.73 -20.37
C THR A 125 6.76 -24.15 -21.84
N ASP A 126 7.23 -23.21 -22.66
CA ASP A 126 7.45 -23.37 -24.10
C ASP A 126 8.89 -23.80 -24.47
N LEU A 127 9.75 -24.01 -23.47
CA LEU A 127 11.09 -24.59 -23.68
C LEU A 127 11.02 -26.10 -23.55
N LYS A 128 11.24 -26.82 -24.65
CA LYS A 128 11.16 -28.30 -24.68
C LYS A 128 12.51 -28.94 -24.96
N PHE A 129 12.84 -29.97 -24.18
CA PHE A 129 13.97 -30.85 -24.47
C PHE A 129 13.56 -31.88 -25.53
N ARG A 130 14.31 -31.95 -26.64
CA ARG A 130 14.08 -32.91 -27.73
C ARG A 130 15.39 -33.59 -28.13
N ASN A 131 15.28 -34.76 -28.75
CA ASN A 131 16.41 -35.56 -29.27
C ASN A 131 17.48 -35.85 -28.21
N ILE A 132 17.05 -36.22 -27.01
CA ILE A 132 17.95 -36.59 -25.92
C ILE A 132 18.59 -37.94 -26.26
N ALA A 133 19.92 -37.95 -26.30
CA ALA A 133 20.73 -39.14 -26.46
C ALA A 133 21.68 -39.27 -25.27
N GLN A 134 21.75 -40.48 -24.73
CA GLN A 134 22.69 -40.87 -23.69
C GLN A 134 23.67 -41.87 -24.25
N GLY A 135 24.95 -41.72 -23.91
CA GLY A 135 26.00 -42.65 -24.27
C GLY A 135 26.99 -42.79 -23.12
N GLN A 136 27.67 -43.93 -23.05
CA GLN A 136 28.79 -44.12 -22.16
C GLN A 136 30.05 -44.31 -22.99
N VAL A 137 31.10 -43.58 -22.64
CA VAL A 137 32.42 -43.69 -23.25
C VAL A 137 33.41 -44.03 -22.15
N VAL A 138 34.28 -45.00 -22.38
CA VAL A 138 35.36 -45.32 -21.45
C VAL A 138 36.64 -44.69 -21.98
N GLU A 139 37.11 -43.64 -21.32
CA GLU A 139 38.40 -43.00 -21.60
C GLU A 139 39.37 -43.33 -20.47
N GLY A 140 40.52 -43.95 -20.78
CA GLY A 140 41.53 -44.30 -19.77
C GLY A 140 41.05 -45.27 -18.68
N GLY A 141 40.06 -46.13 -18.99
CA GLY A 141 39.49 -47.08 -18.02
C GLY A 141 38.44 -46.49 -17.09
N VAL A 142 38.13 -45.20 -17.21
CA VAL A 142 37.10 -44.53 -16.41
C VAL A 142 35.83 -44.38 -17.25
N PRO A 143 34.65 -44.85 -16.77
CA PRO A 143 33.40 -44.65 -17.49
C PRO A 143 32.96 -43.18 -17.41
N ILE A 144 32.67 -42.59 -18.56
CA ILE A 144 32.16 -41.23 -18.70
C ILE A 144 30.77 -41.31 -19.33
N LEU A 145 29.77 -40.80 -18.62
CA LEU A 145 28.42 -40.64 -19.14
C LEU A 145 28.37 -39.35 -19.96
N VAL A 146 28.01 -39.46 -21.23
CA VAL A 146 27.83 -38.33 -22.15
C VAL A 146 26.34 -38.20 -22.43
N ILE A 147 25.79 -37.02 -22.17
CA ILE A 147 24.40 -36.70 -22.46
C ILE A 147 24.38 -35.54 -23.44
N SER A 148 23.61 -35.68 -24.50
CA SER A 148 23.42 -34.64 -25.51
C SER A 148 21.96 -34.50 -25.86
N GLY A 149 21.55 -33.29 -26.20
CA GLY A 149 20.19 -33.02 -26.63
C GLY A 149 20.04 -31.63 -27.22
N ARG A 150 18.79 -31.24 -27.47
CA ARG A 150 18.44 -29.91 -27.95
C ARG A 150 17.33 -29.32 -27.10
N ILE A 151 17.37 -28.01 -26.92
CA ILE A 151 16.32 -27.22 -26.26
C ILE A 151 15.68 -26.38 -27.34
N PHE A 152 14.37 -26.56 -27.54
CA PHE A 152 13.57 -25.81 -28.51
C PHE A 152 12.76 -24.74 -27.80
N ASN A 153 12.78 -23.53 -28.35
CA ASN A 153 11.82 -22.50 -28.02
C ASN A 153 10.60 -22.66 -28.94
N GLU A 154 9.49 -23.18 -28.42
CA GLU A 154 8.24 -23.36 -29.17
C GLU A 154 7.38 -22.11 -29.20
N ALA A 155 7.74 -21.05 -28.47
CA ALA A 155 7.02 -19.80 -28.48
C ALA A 155 7.27 -18.98 -29.74
N ASP A 156 6.43 -17.96 -29.93
CA ASP A 156 6.51 -17.00 -31.04
C ASP A 156 7.39 -15.77 -30.71
N ASP A 157 8.02 -15.75 -29.53
CA ASP A 157 8.89 -14.69 -29.03
C ASP A 157 10.27 -15.21 -28.58
N SER A 158 11.21 -14.28 -28.34
CA SER A 158 12.54 -14.61 -27.82
C SER A 158 12.45 -14.96 -26.34
N ARG A 159 13.13 -16.04 -25.93
CA ARG A 159 13.10 -16.52 -24.54
C ARG A 159 14.49 -16.80 -24.00
N ALA A 160 14.70 -16.37 -22.75
CA ALA A 160 15.90 -16.72 -22.01
C ALA A 160 15.88 -18.22 -21.65
N VAL A 161 17.01 -18.90 -21.84
CA VAL A 161 17.19 -20.31 -21.50
C VAL A 161 17.82 -20.40 -20.12
N PRO A 162 17.10 -20.89 -19.09
CA PRO A 162 17.70 -21.06 -17.78
C PRO A 162 18.77 -22.17 -17.80
N PRO A 163 19.65 -22.21 -16.79
CA PRO A 163 20.58 -23.32 -16.63
C PRO A 163 19.84 -24.66 -16.60
N VAL A 164 20.38 -25.69 -17.26
CA VAL A 164 19.80 -27.03 -17.29
C VAL A 164 20.31 -27.81 -16.10
N ARG A 165 19.42 -28.51 -15.40
CA ARG A 165 19.72 -29.45 -14.32
C ARG A 165 19.51 -30.87 -14.83
N ILE A 166 20.50 -31.73 -14.56
CA ILE A 166 20.39 -33.17 -14.80
C ILE A 166 20.55 -33.90 -13.47
N GLY A 167 19.59 -34.78 -13.17
CA GLY A 167 19.60 -35.70 -12.03
C GLY A 167 19.70 -37.15 -12.50
N LEU A 168 20.54 -37.93 -11.81
CA LEU A 168 20.59 -39.38 -11.94
C LEU A 168 19.84 -40.00 -10.78
N LEU A 169 18.88 -40.89 -11.06
CA LEU A 169 18.04 -41.51 -10.05
C LEU A 169 18.21 -43.03 -10.06
N ASP A 170 17.98 -43.62 -8.90
CA ASP A 170 17.94 -45.07 -8.75
C ASP A 170 16.60 -45.68 -9.16
N ALA A 171 16.44 -46.99 -8.96
CA ALA A 171 15.20 -47.71 -9.25
C ALA A 171 14.01 -47.30 -8.35
N ALA A 172 14.26 -46.63 -7.22
CA ALA A 172 13.26 -46.12 -6.30
C ALA A 172 12.95 -44.63 -6.53
N ASP A 173 13.44 -44.06 -7.65
CA ASP A 173 13.29 -42.65 -8.02
C ASP A 173 13.98 -41.68 -7.05
N VAL A 174 15.01 -42.15 -6.33
CA VAL A 174 15.83 -41.32 -5.43
C VAL A 174 17.00 -40.71 -6.21
N GLU A 175 17.16 -39.39 -6.12
CA GLU A 175 18.25 -38.67 -6.80
C GLU A 175 19.61 -39.00 -6.15
N LEU A 176 20.45 -39.74 -6.87
CA LEU A 176 21.80 -40.14 -6.43
C LEU A 176 22.83 -39.03 -6.66
N ARG A 177 22.67 -38.25 -7.73
CA ARG A 177 23.57 -37.17 -8.11
C ARG A 177 22.87 -36.19 -9.05
N HIS A 178 23.16 -34.92 -8.89
CA HIS A 178 22.72 -33.89 -9.83
C HIS A 178 23.87 -32.92 -10.17
N TRP A 179 23.75 -32.27 -11.32
CA TRP A 179 24.58 -31.14 -11.69
C TRP A 179 23.81 -30.18 -12.59
N THR A 180 24.32 -28.96 -12.68
CA THR A 180 23.72 -27.88 -13.45
C THR A 180 24.76 -27.31 -14.41
N PHE A 181 24.34 -26.93 -15.61
CA PHE A 181 25.19 -26.26 -16.60
C PHE A 181 24.38 -25.25 -17.42
N ALA A 182 25.05 -24.25 -17.98
CA ALA A 182 24.44 -23.32 -18.92
C ALA A 182 24.38 -23.94 -20.32
N ALA A 183 23.29 -23.70 -21.06
CA ALA A 183 23.21 -24.07 -22.47
C ALA A 183 24.21 -23.24 -23.31
N GLU A 184 24.47 -23.65 -24.56
CA GLU A 184 25.37 -22.90 -25.45
C GLU A 184 24.86 -21.48 -25.73
N GLN A 185 23.54 -21.30 -25.74
CA GLN A 185 22.88 -20.01 -25.86
C GLN A 185 21.95 -19.79 -24.67
N ASN A 186 22.11 -18.64 -24.02
CA ASN A 186 21.29 -18.23 -22.88
C ASN A 186 19.98 -17.54 -23.32
N GLU A 187 19.79 -17.33 -24.62
CA GLU A 187 18.60 -16.74 -25.22
C GLU A 187 18.32 -17.41 -26.57
N LEU A 188 17.06 -17.75 -26.82
CA LEU A 188 16.60 -18.37 -28.06
C LEU A 188 15.52 -17.53 -28.71
N GLN A 189 15.73 -17.23 -29.98
CA GLN A 189 14.71 -16.63 -30.82
C GLN A 189 13.48 -17.54 -30.95
N ALA A 190 12.35 -16.96 -31.35
CA ALA A 190 11.13 -17.69 -31.64
C ALA A 190 11.39 -18.89 -32.58
N LYS A 191 10.82 -20.04 -32.27
CA LYS A 191 10.94 -21.30 -33.05
C LYS A 191 12.38 -21.79 -33.29
N SER A 192 13.37 -21.29 -32.54
CA SER A 192 14.76 -21.69 -32.65
C SER A 192 15.15 -22.75 -31.61
N TYR A 193 16.35 -23.30 -31.74
CA TYR A 193 16.86 -24.30 -30.79
C TYR A 193 18.35 -24.11 -30.52
N THR A 194 18.77 -24.52 -29.34
CA THR A 194 20.19 -24.65 -28.97
C THR A 194 20.52 -26.10 -28.66
N GLN A 195 21.79 -26.45 -28.80
CA GLN A 195 22.28 -27.78 -28.47
C GLN A 195 22.97 -27.75 -27.11
N PHE A 196 23.01 -28.90 -26.45
CA PHE A 196 23.84 -29.07 -25.28
C PHE A 196 24.51 -30.43 -25.27
N LYS A 197 25.71 -30.48 -24.70
CA LYS A 197 26.46 -31.70 -24.46
C LYS A 197 27.18 -31.60 -23.12
N THR A 198 26.91 -32.56 -22.25
CA THR A 198 27.54 -32.62 -20.93
C THR A 198 28.17 -33.99 -20.71
N ARG A 199 29.19 -34.03 -19.85
CA ARG A 199 29.96 -35.23 -19.52
C ARG A 199 30.03 -35.37 -18.00
N LEU A 200 29.69 -36.54 -17.50
CA LEU A 200 29.84 -36.89 -16.09
C LEU A 200 30.82 -38.05 -15.97
N ILE A 201 31.90 -37.80 -15.24
CA ILE A 201 32.95 -38.79 -14.95
C ILE A 201 32.45 -39.69 -13.81
N SER A 202 32.64 -41.00 -13.94
CA SER A 202 32.32 -42.00 -12.91
C SER A 202 30.86 -41.89 -12.42
N PRO A 203 29.87 -42.13 -13.31
CA PRO A 203 28.46 -42.13 -12.90
C PRO A 203 28.21 -43.19 -11.80
N PRO A 204 27.33 -42.89 -10.81
CA PRO A 204 27.02 -43.83 -9.73
C PRO A 204 26.40 -45.12 -10.28
N LYS A 205 26.91 -46.28 -9.81
CA LYS A 205 26.52 -47.61 -10.32
C LYS A 205 25.07 -48.00 -10.07
N GLY A 206 24.33 -47.24 -9.24
CA GLY A 206 22.91 -47.44 -8.96
C GLY A 206 21.97 -46.60 -9.81
N ALA A 207 22.47 -45.74 -10.71
CA ALA A 207 21.62 -44.90 -11.53
C ALA A 207 20.95 -45.71 -12.65
N VAL A 208 19.62 -45.72 -12.65
CA VAL A 208 18.79 -46.44 -13.64
C VAL A 208 18.05 -45.46 -14.55
N SER A 209 17.71 -44.27 -14.06
CA SER A 209 16.98 -43.25 -14.82
C SER A 209 17.66 -41.89 -14.77
N LEU A 210 17.30 -41.04 -15.74
CA LEU A 210 17.81 -39.69 -15.93
C LEU A 210 16.63 -38.71 -15.91
N ARG A 211 16.70 -37.68 -15.08
CA ARG A 211 15.76 -36.56 -15.06
C ARG A 211 16.46 -35.32 -15.58
N ILE A 212 15.84 -34.64 -16.55
CA ILE A 212 16.34 -33.38 -17.11
C ILE A 212 15.28 -32.31 -16.87
N GLY A 213 15.71 -31.14 -16.43
CA GLY A 213 14.83 -29.98 -16.24
C GLY A 213 15.62 -28.68 -16.25
N PHE A 214 14.94 -27.56 -16.00
CA PHE A 214 15.59 -26.27 -15.81
C PHE A 214 15.85 -26.01 -14.32
N ALA A 215 16.93 -25.30 -14.01
CA ALA A 215 17.25 -24.89 -12.66
C ALA A 215 16.22 -23.86 -12.18
N GLY A 216 15.50 -24.19 -11.10
CA GLY A 216 14.44 -23.34 -10.54
C GLY A 216 13.03 -23.85 -10.80
N ASP A 217 12.87 -24.77 -11.76
CA ASP A 217 11.67 -25.60 -11.82
C ASP A 217 11.83 -26.68 -10.74
N GLU A 218 11.01 -26.61 -9.68
CA GLU A 218 10.96 -27.68 -8.69
C GLU A 218 10.63 -28.97 -9.43
N ALA A 219 11.55 -29.93 -9.36
CA ALA A 219 11.38 -31.27 -9.88
C ALA A 219 10.31 -31.96 -9.04
N ASN A 220 9.05 -31.72 -9.40
CA ASN A 220 7.91 -32.46 -8.87
C ASN A 220 7.79 -33.81 -9.58
#